data_AF-A0A6L6YCC5-F1
#
_entry.id   AF-A0A6L6YCC5-F1
#
_cell.length_a   1.000
_cell.length_b   1.000
_cell.length_c   1.000
_cell.angle_alpha   90.00
_cell.angle_beta   90.00
_cell.angle_gamma   90.00
#
_symmetry.space_group_name_H-M   'P 1'
#
loop_
_entity.id
_entity.type
_entity.pdbx_description
1 polymer ?
#
loop_
_entity_poly.entity_id
_entity_poly.type
_entity_poly.pdbx_seq_one_letter_code
_entity_poly.pdbx_strand_id
1 'polypeptide(L)'
;MHPADAVQTLSTHWPGLFAGDQLRPLAIGVMEQLFADAERRALPLSNKVIRRCLKTLTRTETYLSSLTAGVACYNADGSVESLIPPERERAATAKLAWVRADKLKKQAAKTAATDEKKEH
;
A
#
# COMPACT_ATOMS: atom_id res chain seq x y z
N MET A 1 -0.68 -11.20 6.51
CA MET A 1 0.37 -10.18 6.62
C MET A 1 -0.31 -8.89 6.99
N HIS A 2 0.02 -8.33 8.14
CA HIS A 2 -0.51 -7.04 8.54
C HIS A 2 0.21 -5.92 7.77
N PRO A 3 -0.43 -4.75 7.58
CA PRO A 3 0.22 -3.62 6.91
C PRO A 3 1.50 -3.19 7.63
N ALA A 4 1.54 -3.19 8.96
CA ALA A 4 2.74 -2.84 9.74
C ALA A 4 3.94 -3.76 9.42
N ASP A 5 3.74 -5.09 9.39
CA ASP A 5 4.80 -6.03 8.95
C ASP A 5 5.32 -5.70 7.54
N ALA A 6 4.42 -5.23 6.67
CA ALA A 6 4.73 -4.96 5.27
C ALA A 6 5.54 -3.68 5.11
N VAL A 7 5.22 -2.65 5.90
CA VAL A 7 6.03 -1.44 6.00
C VAL A 7 7.41 -1.77 6.55
N GLN A 8 7.50 -2.51 7.65
CA GLN A 8 8.79 -2.86 8.26
C GLN A 8 9.68 -3.65 7.29
N THR A 9 9.11 -4.66 6.61
CA THR A 9 9.85 -5.47 5.64
C THR A 9 10.38 -4.60 4.49
N LEU A 10 9.53 -3.78 3.86
CA LEU A 10 9.94 -3.01 2.69
C LEU A 10 10.83 -1.81 3.03
N SER A 11 10.57 -1.11 4.14
CA SER A 11 11.38 0.05 4.57
C SER A 11 12.81 -0.33 4.95
N THR A 12 13.03 -1.57 5.43
CA THR A 12 14.36 -2.09 5.75
C THR A 12 15.26 -2.19 4.52
N HIS A 13 14.71 -2.54 3.35
CA HIS A 13 15.47 -2.75 2.12
C HIS A 13 15.38 -1.57 1.13
N TRP A 14 14.24 -0.86 1.13
CA TRP A 14 13.95 0.26 0.24
C TRP A 14 13.36 1.45 1.02
N PRO A 15 14.15 2.10 1.90
CA PRO A 15 13.66 3.23 2.70
C PRO A 15 13.22 4.43 1.85
N GLY A 16 13.79 4.61 0.65
CA GLY A 16 13.43 5.69 -0.28
C GLY A 16 11.97 5.65 -0.77
N LEU A 17 11.31 4.49 -0.71
CA LEU A 17 9.89 4.36 -1.05
C LEU A 17 8.97 4.90 0.04
N PHE A 18 9.50 5.26 1.21
CA PHE A 18 8.71 5.65 2.37
C PHE A 18 8.94 7.12 2.74
N ALA A 19 7.89 7.76 3.22
CA ALA A 19 7.96 9.04 3.93
C ALA A 19 7.57 8.76 5.39
N GLY A 20 8.57 8.48 6.23
CA GLY A 20 8.33 7.91 7.56
C GLY A 20 7.77 6.50 7.45
N ASP A 21 6.59 6.26 8.00
CA ASP A 21 5.89 4.96 7.95
C ASP A 21 4.96 4.81 6.72
N GLN A 22 4.80 5.89 5.93
CA GLN A 22 3.87 5.90 4.80
C GLN A 22 4.55 5.56 3.48
N LEU A 23 4.02 4.56 2.78
CA LEU A 23 4.45 4.23 1.42
C LEU A 23 4.09 5.37 0.45
N ARG A 24 5.08 5.86 -0.29
CA ARG A 24 4.91 6.91 -1.31
C ARG A 24 4.25 6.36 -2.57
N PRO A 25 3.62 7.22 -3.40
CA PRO A 25 3.06 6.80 -4.68
C PRO A 25 4.10 6.12 -5.56
N LEU A 26 3.79 4.91 -6.00
CA LEU A 26 4.71 4.06 -6.73
C LEU A 26 4.64 4.31 -8.23
N ALA A 27 5.78 4.37 -8.91
CA ALA A 27 5.83 4.40 -10.37
C ALA A 27 5.32 3.09 -11.01
N ILE A 28 4.91 3.16 -12.27
CA ILE A 28 4.47 1.98 -13.01
C ILE A 28 5.70 1.11 -13.28
N GLY A 29 5.62 -0.20 -13.01
CA GLY A 29 6.76 -1.11 -13.18
C GLY A 29 7.71 -1.19 -11.98
N VAL A 30 7.50 -0.41 -10.91
CA VAL A 30 8.36 -0.47 -9.70
C VAL A 30 8.42 -1.88 -9.09
N MET A 31 7.37 -2.68 -9.23
CA MET A 31 7.35 -4.06 -8.73
C MET A 31 8.44 -4.90 -9.37
N GLU A 32 8.64 -4.77 -10.68
CA GLU A 32 9.66 -5.52 -11.42
C GLU A 32 11.06 -5.00 -11.07
N GLN A 33 11.22 -3.69 -10.92
CA GLN A 33 12.46 -3.09 -10.43
C GLN A 33 12.84 -3.63 -9.04
N LEU A 34 11.88 -3.76 -8.12
CA LEU A 34 12.11 -4.31 -6.79
C LEU A 34 12.50 -5.79 -6.83
N PHE A 35 11.93 -6.59 -7.74
CA PHE A 35 12.32 -7.99 -7.91
C PHE A 35 13.76 -8.10 -8.44
N ALA A 36 14.10 -7.32 -9.47
CA ALA A 36 15.44 -7.31 -10.05
C ALA A 36 16.48 -6.81 -9.03
N ASP A 37 16.15 -5.78 -8.25
CA ASP A 37 17.04 -5.26 -7.22
C ASP A 37 17.23 -6.24 -6.05
N ALA A 38 16.17 -6.94 -5.64
CA ALA A 38 16.27 -7.98 -4.61
C ALA A 38 17.16 -9.15 -5.04
N GLU A 39 17.05 -9.58 -6.30
CA GLU A 39 17.91 -10.63 -6.88
C GLU A 39 19.36 -10.15 -6.99
N ARG A 40 19.57 -8.93 -7.51
CA ARG A 40 20.90 -8.32 -7.65
C ARG A 40 21.63 -8.15 -6.32
N ARG A 41 20.90 -7.77 -5.25
CA ARG A 41 21.44 -7.62 -3.89
C ARG A 41 21.44 -8.93 -3.08
N ALA A 42 20.98 -10.04 -3.66
CA ALA A 42 20.79 -11.33 -2.99
C ALA A 42 20.04 -11.20 -1.65
N LEU A 43 18.97 -10.40 -1.63
CA LEU A 43 18.20 -10.16 -0.41
C LEU A 43 17.52 -11.46 0.07
N PRO A 44 17.34 -11.65 1.39
CA PRO A 44 16.60 -12.77 1.96
C PRO A 44 15.08 -12.61 1.79
N LEU A 45 14.63 -12.06 0.65
CA LEU A 45 13.23 -11.81 0.33
C LEU A 45 12.86 -12.48 -1.00
N SER A 46 11.87 -13.36 -0.97
CA SER A 46 11.32 -13.92 -2.22
C SER A 46 10.41 -12.91 -2.94
N ASN A 47 10.37 -12.97 -4.26
CA ASN A 47 9.45 -12.16 -5.09
C ASN A 47 7.98 -12.26 -4.66
N LYS A 48 7.56 -13.43 -4.15
CA LYS A 48 6.22 -13.63 -3.57
C LYS A 48 5.98 -12.76 -2.33
N VAL A 49 6.97 -12.59 -1.46
CA VAL A 49 6.89 -11.76 -0.26
C VAL A 49 6.80 -10.29 -0.65
N ILE A 50 7.69 -9.82 -1.53
CA ILE A 50 7.68 -8.44 -2.03
C ILE A 50 6.31 -8.11 -2.65
N ARG A 51 5.81 -8.96 -3.55
CA ARG A 51 4.48 -8.79 -4.15
C ARG A 51 3.37 -8.76 -3.11
N ARG A 52 3.44 -9.61 -2.08
CA ARG A 52 2.46 -9.64 -0.98
C ARG A 52 2.49 -8.34 -0.18
N CYS A 53 3.67 -7.84 0.16
CA CYS A 53 3.83 -6.59 0.89
C CYS A 53 3.20 -5.43 0.13
N LEU A 54 3.56 -5.29 -1.16
CA LEU A 54 3.05 -4.23 -2.02
C LEU A 54 1.53 -4.32 -2.18
N LYS A 55 0.97 -5.51 -2.40
CA LYS A 55 -0.49 -5.69 -2.45
C LYS A 55 -1.18 -5.32 -1.14
N THR A 56 -0.57 -5.58 0.01
CA THR A 56 -1.13 -5.20 1.31
C THR A 56 -1.14 -3.68 1.46
N LEU A 57 -0.01 -3.01 1.20
CA LEU A 57 0.12 -1.56 1.39
C LEU A 57 -0.71 -0.77 0.38
N THR A 58 -0.72 -1.17 -0.89
CA THR A 58 -1.44 -0.46 -1.97
C THR A 58 -2.97 -0.52 -1.84
N ARG A 59 -3.49 -1.38 -0.96
CA ARG A 59 -4.92 -1.49 -0.63
C ARG A 59 -5.33 -0.71 0.61
N THR A 60 -4.36 -0.14 1.34
CA THR A 60 -4.66 0.66 2.53
C THR A 60 -5.33 1.98 2.15
N GLU A 61 -6.17 2.46 3.05
CA GLU A 61 -6.85 3.75 2.89
C GLU A 61 -5.85 4.90 2.73
N THR A 62 -4.78 4.87 3.55
CA THR A 62 -3.69 5.85 3.55
C THR A 62 -3.00 5.93 2.19
N TYR A 63 -2.63 4.78 1.62
CA TYR A 63 -1.98 4.76 0.31
C TYR A 63 -2.92 5.26 -0.79
N LEU A 64 -4.16 4.77 -0.83
CA LEU A 64 -5.13 5.19 -1.86
C LEU A 64 -5.42 6.70 -1.79
N SER A 65 -5.46 7.28 -0.59
CA SER A 65 -5.67 8.72 -0.39
C SER A 65 -4.46 9.56 -0.82
N SER A 66 -3.28 8.97 -0.95
CA SER A 66 -2.05 9.65 -1.41
C SER A 66 -1.92 9.74 -2.94
N LEU A 67 -2.74 9.01 -3.69
CA LEU A 67 -2.69 8.94 -5.16
C LEU A 67 -3.43 10.12 -5.81
N THR A 68 -2.92 11.33 -5.61
CA THR A 68 -3.46 12.57 -6.17
C THR A 68 -2.75 12.94 -7.48
N ALA A 69 -3.50 13.44 -8.46
CA ALA A 69 -2.97 13.83 -9.76
C ALA A 69 -1.87 14.90 -9.61
N GLY A 70 -0.78 14.75 -10.37
CA GLY A 70 0.37 15.65 -10.28
C GLY A 70 1.35 15.37 -9.13
N VAL A 71 1.05 14.42 -8.23
CA VAL A 71 2.01 13.98 -7.20
C VAL A 71 3.10 13.11 -7.82
N ALA A 72 4.35 13.27 -7.35
CA ALA A 72 5.50 12.49 -7.77
C ALA A 72 5.34 10.99 -7.44
N CYS A 73 5.66 10.15 -8.42
CA CYS A 73 5.78 8.70 -8.32
C CYS A 73 7.25 8.32 -8.21
N TYR A 74 7.53 7.37 -7.32
CA TYR A 74 8.88 6.96 -6.98
C TYR A 74 9.18 5.57 -7.54
N ASN A 75 10.40 5.41 -8.06
CA ASN A 75 10.95 4.13 -8.49
C ASN A 75 11.62 3.38 -7.31
N ALA A 76 12.15 2.18 -7.55
CA ALA A 76 12.74 1.34 -6.50
C ALA A 76 13.96 1.96 -5.81
N ASP A 77 14.62 2.92 -6.47
CA ASP A 77 15.74 3.69 -5.94
C ASP A 77 15.29 4.83 -5.00
N GLY A 78 14.00 5.18 -5.02
CA GLY A 78 13.45 6.33 -4.29
C GLY A 78 13.58 7.65 -5.05
N SER A 79 13.90 7.58 -6.34
CA SER A 79 13.95 8.72 -7.25
C SER A 79 12.60 8.95 -7.93
N VAL A 80 12.29 10.21 -8.24
CA VAL A 80 11.04 10.57 -8.95
C VAL A 80 11.15 10.13 -10.40
N GLU A 81 10.23 9.27 -10.85
CA GLU A 81 10.21 8.73 -12.20
C GLU A 81 9.08 9.31 -13.05
N SER A 82 7.94 9.64 -12.45
CA SER A 82 6.75 10.14 -13.16
C SER A 82 5.82 10.89 -12.22
N LEU A 83 4.77 11.52 -12.75
CA LEU A 83 3.68 12.08 -11.95
C LEU A 83 2.43 11.18 -12.03
N ILE A 84 1.60 11.19 -11.01
CA ILE A 84 0.32 10.48 -11.02
C ILE A 84 -0.58 11.10 -12.10
N PRO A 85 -1.04 10.32 -13.11
CA PRO A 85 -1.99 10.81 -14.08
C PRO A 85 -3.40 10.91 -13.47
N PRO A 86 -4.26 11.80 -13.98
CA PRO A 86 -5.61 12.01 -13.44
C PRO A 86 -6.49 10.77 -13.50
N GLU A 87 -6.27 9.87 -14.45
CA GLU A 87 -6.99 8.59 -14.52
C GLU A 87 -6.68 7.69 -13.32
N ARG A 88 -5.43 7.68 -12.85
CA ARG A 88 -5.01 6.88 -11.71
C ARG A 88 -5.57 7.43 -10.40
N GLU A 89 -5.67 8.74 -10.26
CA GLU A 89 -6.37 9.38 -9.14
C GLU A 89 -7.86 8.99 -9.10
N ARG A 90 -8.56 9.04 -10.25
CA ARG A 90 -9.97 8.63 -10.32
C ARG A 90 -10.16 7.18 -9.90
N ALA A 91 -9.31 6.28 -10.40
CA ALA A 91 -9.33 4.87 -10.03
C ALA A 91 -9.05 4.67 -8.53
N ALA A 92 -8.08 5.40 -7.97
CA ALA A 92 -7.76 5.37 -6.55
C ALA A 92 -8.93 5.85 -5.68
N THR A 93 -9.58 6.95 -6.08
CA THR A 93 -10.73 7.54 -5.40
C THR A 93 -11.93 6.59 -5.40
N ALA A 94 -12.24 5.96 -6.54
CA ALA A 94 -13.28 4.96 -6.63
C ALA A 94 -12.99 3.75 -5.73
N LYS A 95 -11.74 3.29 -5.68
CA LYS A 95 -11.33 2.19 -4.81
C LYS A 95 -11.38 2.58 -3.34
N LEU A 96 -10.97 3.80 -3.00
CA LEU A 96 -10.99 4.35 -1.66
C LEU A 96 -12.42 4.40 -1.10
N ALA A 97 -13.38 4.86 -1.90
CA ALA A 97 -14.79 4.86 -1.54
C ALA A 97 -15.30 3.45 -1.19
N TRP A 98 -14.94 2.45 -2.01
CA TRP A 98 -15.29 1.05 -1.75
C TRP A 98 -14.66 0.53 -0.45
N VAL A 99 -13.37 0.80 -0.21
CA VAL A 99 -12.65 0.38 1.01
C VAL A 99 -13.29 1.00 2.26
N ARG A 100 -13.61 2.30 2.21
CA ARG A 100 -14.27 2.99 3.33
C ARG A 100 -15.65 2.42 3.60
N ALA A 101 -16.44 2.16 2.57
CA ALA A 101 -17.77 1.57 2.70
C ALA A 101 -17.72 0.15 3.31
N ASP A 102 -16.80 -0.70 2.84
CA ASP A 102 -16.59 -2.04 3.40
C ASP A 102 -16.16 -1.98 4.87
N LYS A 103 -15.27 -1.07 5.22
CA LYS A 103 -14.83 -0.85 6.60
C LYS A 103 -15.98 -0.41 7.51
N LEU A 104 -16.85 0.49 7.04
CA LEU A 104 -18.04 0.93 7.78
C LEU A 104 -19.00 -0.24 8.02
N LYS A 105 -19.28 -1.06 7.00
CA LYS A 105 -20.14 -2.26 7.13
C LYS A 105 -19.60 -3.25 8.15
N LYS A 106 -18.29 -3.53 8.10
CA LYS A 106 -17.62 -4.44 9.05
C LYS A 106 -17.66 -3.90 10.48
N GLN A 107 -17.47 -2.60 10.67
CA GLN A 107 -17.57 -1.97 11.99
C GLN A 107 -18.99 -2.06 12.54
N ALA A 108 -20.01 -1.74 11.74
CA ALA A 108 -21.40 -1.88 12.16
C ALA A 108 -21.75 -3.31 12.57
N ALA A 109 -21.34 -4.31 11.80
CA ALA A 109 -21.55 -5.73 12.14
C ALA A 109 -20.82 -6.15 13.42
N LYS A 110 -19.60 -5.65 13.64
CA LYS A 110 -18.83 -5.93 14.86
C LYS A 110 -19.45 -5.29 16.10
N THR A 111 -19.95 -4.06 15.99
CA THR A 111 -20.66 -3.38 17.08
C THR A 111 -21.94 -4.13 17.45
N ALA A 112 -22.76 -4.52 16.47
CA ALA A 112 -23.97 -5.31 16.71
C ALA A 112 -23.69 -6.66 17.40
N ALA A 113 -22.65 -7.39 16.98
CA ALA A 113 -22.27 -8.66 17.60
C ALA A 113 -21.63 -8.53 19.01
N THR A 114 -21.15 -7.34 19.37
CA THR A 114 -20.59 -7.07 20.70
C THR A 114 -21.68 -6.69 21.69
N ASP A 115 -22.75 -6.04 21.21
CA ASP A 115 -23.94 -5.67 21.98
C ASP A 115 -24.73 -6.93 22.41
N GLU A 116 -24.97 -7.84 21.46
CA GLU A 116 -25.71 -9.10 21.70
C GLU A 116 -25.02 -10.06 22.70
N LYS A 117 -23.69 -9.94 22.86
CA LYS A 117 -22.91 -10.72 23.83
C LYS A 117 -22.90 -10.14 25.24
N LYS A 118 -23.41 -8.93 25.43
CA LYS A 118 -23.44 -8.22 26.72
C LYS A 118 -24.77 -8.36 27.45
N GLU A 119 -25.80 -8.86 26.77
CA GLU A 119 -27.17 -9.08 27.29
C GLU A 119 -27.42 -10.52 27.77
N HIS A 120 -26.38 -11.35 27.92
CA HIS A 120 -26.50 -12.76 28.33
C HIS A 120 -25.59 -13.15 29.50
#